data_AF-A0A975CYA0-F1
#
_entry.id   AF-A0A975CYA0-F1
#
_cell.length_a   1.000
_cell.length_b   1.000
_cell.length_c   1.000
_cell.angle_alpha   90.00
_cell.angle_beta   90.00
_cell.angle_gamma   90.00
#
_symmetry.space_group_name_H-M   'P 1'
#
loop_
_entity.id
_entity.type
_entity.pdbx_description
1 polymer ?
#
loop_
_entity_poly.entity_id
_entity_poly.type
_entity_poly.pdbx_seq_one_letter_code
_entity_poly.pdbx_strand_id
1 'polypeptide(L)'
;MTAEEGKIRPVISLALEDYLLGVVPYEMNDSFPPEALKAQAVCARTYAVRHMNRTRDYDVVDTTNDQVFKGVSASNKNAAKAVSDTAGIVVTVNGKIADGFYSASNGGQTEIPENVWKGKTDADCYAVVDDPWDLANPDSLTRSAVLMKDGTGLYRWMTRLIREAVFSEDAWISGGFTGGESEFRIDRIESVSLKKPKYAAPSRLYTEMEMKLDVSGRKVTGGTIGPFIPAGSFTITLKLFPDVLAALGIEISGNGNEIVTVNETKTLFQITAGRYGHGVGLSQRGAQWMASEGKKSFEEIIRFYFPGSELRKMNTQDLAPVSVPEILIPHIADESEEIEPAPQATLMPVTDKNIPDGAYMAAVEGIDDGSTLNLRSRPSMASQVVMRLIKHQHLIVLDELDVPGWAHVKTDAAEGYVMSSYLQKLKTGGK
;
A
#
# COMPACT_ATOMS: atom_id res chain seq x y z
N MET A 1 -0.87 -5.59 -34.39
CA MET A 1 -0.54 -7.00 -34.09
C MET A 1 0.87 -7.23 -34.57
N THR A 2 1.78 -7.67 -33.72
CA THR A 2 3.12 -8.07 -34.15
C THR A 2 3.34 -9.56 -33.92
N ALA A 3 4.06 -10.19 -34.85
CA ALA A 3 4.36 -11.61 -34.83
C ALA A 3 5.81 -11.77 -34.39
N GLU A 4 6.01 -12.24 -33.16
CA GLU A 4 7.31 -12.65 -32.63
C GLU A 4 7.24 -14.15 -32.32
N GLU A 5 8.24 -14.92 -32.79
CA GLU A 5 8.45 -16.33 -32.44
C GLU A 5 7.22 -17.25 -32.59
N GLY A 6 6.38 -17.01 -33.61
CA GLY A 6 5.20 -17.84 -33.87
C GLY A 6 4.02 -17.59 -32.92
N LYS A 7 4.02 -16.50 -32.14
CA LYS A 7 2.90 -16.05 -31.31
C LYS A 7 2.32 -14.73 -31.84
N ILE A 8 1.00 -14.57 -31.74
CA ILE A 8 0.30 -13.32 -32.07
C ILE A 8 0.27 -12.44 -30.81
N ARG A 9 0.88 -11.25 -30.86
CA ARG A 9 0.73 -10.23 -29.81
C ARG A 9 -0.31 -9.19 -30.24
N PRO A 10 -1.51 -9.15 -29.63
CA PRO A 10 -2.45 -8.07 -29.87
C PRO A 10 -1.91 -6.78 -29.28
N VAL A 11 -1.94 -5.70 -30.06
CA VAL A 11 -1.58 -4.35 -29.63
C VAL A 11 -2.80 -3.48 -29.88
N ILE A 12 -3.28 -2.79 -28.84
CA ILE A 12 -4.40 -1.85 -28.93
C ILE A 12 -3.81 -0.45 -28.95
N SER A 13 -4.03 0.28 -30.04
CA SER A 13 -3.67 1.69 -30.14
C SER A 13 -4.85 2.55 -29.69
N LEU A 14 -4.65 3.37 -28.66
CA LEU A 14 -5.65 4.27 -28.11
C LEU A 14 -5.08 5.70 -28.08
N ALA A 15 -5.95 6.70 -28.22
CA ALA A 15 -5.56 8.05 -27.84
C ALA A 15 -5.32 8.08 -26.32
N LEU A 16 -4.35 8.89 -25.87
CA LEU A 16 -3.99 8.96 -24.45
C LEU A 16 -5.19 9.25 -23.54
N GLU A 17 -6.09 10.14 -23.95
CA GLU A 17 -7.29 10.46 -23.17
C GLU A 17 -8.26 9.26 -23.08
N ASP A 18 -8.40 8.48 -24.15
CA ASP A 18 -9.23 7.26 -24.16
C ASP A 18 -8.61 6.16 -23.28
N TYR A 19 -7.28 6.08 -23.25
CA TYR A 19 -6.56 5.20 -22.33
C TYR A 19 -6.87 5.57 -20.86
N LEU A 20 -6.85 6.86 -20.53
CA LEU A 20 -7.11 7.33 -19.17
C LEU A 20 -8.55 7.08 -18.69
N LEU A 21 -9.53 7.05 -19.60
CA LEU A 21 -10.89 6.62 -19.27
C LEU A 21 -10.95 5.17 -18.76
N GLY A 22 -9.99 4.34 -19.16
CA GLY A 22 -9.84 2.97 -18.68
C GLY A 22 -8.88 2.79 -17.51
N VAL A 23 -8.22 3.85 -17.04
CA VAL A 23 -7.28 3.82 -15.89
C VAL A 23 -7.87 4.52 -14.67
N VAL A 24 -8.23 5.81 -14.80
CA VAL A 24 -8.61 6.65 -13.66
C VAL A 24 -9.72 6.06 -12.79
N PRO A 25 -10.83 5.50 -13.35
CA PRO A 25 -11.90 4.93 -12.53
C PRO A 25 -11.50 3.68 -11.73
N TYR A 26 -10.40 3.04 -12.12
CA TYR A 26 -9.93 1.79 -11.51
C TYR A 26 -8.78 2.02 -10.53
N GLU A 27 -8.14 3.18 -10.60
CA GLU A 27 -7.20 3.67 -9.59
C GLU A 27 -7.92 4.42 -8.46
N MET A 28 -8.93 5.22 -8.81
CA MET A 28 -9.70 6.02 -7.87
C MET A 28 -11.19 5.87 -8.16
N ASN A 29 -11.97 5.50 -7.14
CA ASN A 29 -13.40 5.21 -7.29
C ASN A 29 -14.17 6.43 -7.83
N ASP A 30 -15.11 6.22 -8.76
CA ASP A 30 -15.90 7.28 -9.42
C ASP A 30 -16.71 8.17 -8.45
N SER A 31 -16.96 7.71 -7.22
CA SER A 31 -17.62 8.49 -6.16
C SER A 31 -16.69 9.46 -5.43
N PHE A 32 -15.37 9.44 -5.69
CA PHE A 32 -14.44 10.36 -5.07
C PHE A 32 -14.74 11.82 -5.50
N PRO A 33 -14.34 12.80 -4.68
CA PRO A 33 -14.55 14.21 -5.00
C PRO A 33 -13.97 14.57 -6.39
N PRO A 34 -14.64 15.42 -7.18
CA PRO A 34 -14.19 15.76 -8.53
C PRO A 34 -12.75 16.28 -8.62
N GLU A 35 -12.32 17.08 -7.65
CA GLU A 35 -10.95 17.63 -7.63
C GLU A 35 -9.89 16.55 -7.32
N ALA A 36 -10.23 15.52 -6.54
CA ALA A 36 -9.35 14.38 -6.32
C ALA A 36 -9.23 13.52 -7.60
N LEU A 37 -10.36 13.28 -8.29
CA LEU A 37 -10.37 12.56 -9.58
C LEU A 37 -9.58 13.32 -10.66
N LYS A 38 -9.64 14.65 -10.68
CA LYS A 38 -8.82 15.49 -11.57
C LYS A 38 -7.33 15.38 -11.25
N ALA A 39 -6.94 15.41 -9.98
CA ALA A 39 -5.55 15.21 -9.57
C ALA A 39 -5.05 13.82 -9.99
N GLN A 40 -5.86 12.77 -9.76
CA GLN A 40 -5.55 11.42 -10.23
C GLN A 40 -5.40 11.35 -11.75
N ALA A 41 -6.28 12.00 -12.52
CA ALA A 41 -6.20 12.03 -13.98
C ALA A 41 -4.90 12.69 -14.47
N VAL A 42 -4.48 13.79 -13.85
CA VAL A 42 -3.22 14.47 -14.17
C VAL A 42 -2.01 13.57 -13.83
N CYS A 43 -1.98 12.92 -12.66
CA CYS A 43 -0.90 11.99 -12.31
C CYS A 43 -0.85 10.79 -13.26
N ALA A 44 -2.00 10.15 -13.52
CA ALA A 44 -2.09 9.01 -14.41
C ALA A 44 -1.62 9.35 -15.83
N ARG A 45 -2.02 10.53 -16.35
CA ARG A 45 -1.56 11.05 -17.65
C ARG A 45 -0.05 11.28 -17.67
N THR A 46 0.46 11.92 -16.62
CA THR A 46 1.88 12.23 -16.47
C THR A 46 2.71 10.95 -16.51
N TYR A 47 2.33 9.97 -15.69
CA TYR A 47 2.98 8.67 -15.64
C TYR A 47 2.94 7.96 -16.98
N ALA A 48 1.75 7.90 -17.61
CA ALA A 48 1.58 7.28 -18.91
C ALA A 48 2.54 7.91 -19.93
N VAL A 49 2.56 9.24 -20.07
CA VAL A 49 3.43 9.94 -21.03
C VAL A 49 4.91 9.74 -20.74
N ARG A 50 5.31 9.73 -19.46
CA ARG A 50 6.70 9.55 -19.05
C ARG A 50 7.23 8.14 -19.37
N HIS A 51 6.39 7.13 -19.18
CA HIS A 51 6.75 5.72 -19.29
C HIS A 51 6.39 5.09 -20.64
N MET A 52 5.79 5.86 -21.57
CA MET A 52 5.60 5.40 -22.95
C MET A 52 6.94 5.02 -23.58
N ASN A 53 7.12 3.73 -23.88
CA ASN A 53 8.31 3.28 -24.59
C ASN A 53 8.14 3.43 -26.12
N ARG A 54 8.51 4.62 -26.61
CA ARG A 54 8.40 5.00 -28.05
C ARG A 54 9.33 4.21 -29.00
N THR A 55 10.09 3.24 -28.49
CA THR A 55 11.01 2.39 -29.28
C THR A 55 10.54 0.95 -29.46
N ARG A 56 9.43 0.56 -28.79
CA ARG A 56 8.81 -0.77 -28.91
C ARG A 56 7.51 -0.68 -29.72
N ASP A 57 6.97 -1.84 -30.09
CA ASP A 57 5.67 -1.95 -30.78
C ASP A 57 4.47 -1.48 -29.94
N TYR A 58 4.68 -1.17 -28.66
CA TYR A 58 3.66 -0.76 -27.69
C TYR A 58 4.26 0.16 -26.61
N ASP A 59 3.45 1.10 -26.11
CA ASP A 59 3.90 2.13 -25.19
C ASP A 59 3.85 1.71 -23.70
N VAL A 60 2.89 0.85 -23.32
CA VAL A 60 2.63 0.35 -21.95
C VAL A 60 2.15 -1.11 -21.98
N VAL A 61 2.38 -1.91 -20.93
CA VAL A 61 2.01 -3.35 -20.90
C VAL A 61 0.69 -3.61 -20.15
N ASP A 62 -0.14 -4.54 -20.65
CA ASP A 62 -1.39 -5.03 -20.00
C ASP A 62 -1.12 -6.05 -18.87
N THR A 63 -0.08 -5.80 -18.08
CA THR A 63 0.24 -6.56 -16.88
C THR A 63 0.30 -5.59 -15.71
N THR A 64 0.05 -6.08 -14.50
CA THR A 64 -0.02 -5.35 -13.22
C THR A 64 1.24 -4.56 -12.82
N ASN A 65 2.18 -4.31 -13.74
CA ASN A 65 3.45 -3.63 -13.52
C ASN A 65 3.40 -2.12 -13.78
N ASP A 66 2.33 -1.61 -14.43
CA ASP A 66 2.18 -0.19 -14.77
C ASP A 66 0.91 0.40 -14.13
N GLN A 67 -0.15 0.60 -14.92
CA GLN A 67 -1.48 1.10 -14.51
C GLN A 67 -2.57 0.09 -14.88
N VAL A 68 -3.64 0.03 -14.09
CA VAL A 68 -4.75 -0.92 -14.37
C VAL A 68 -5.69 -0.36 -15.44
N PHE A 69 -5.47 -0.78 -16.69
CA PHE A 69 -6.40 -0.52 -17.80
C PHE A 69 -7.47 -1.62 -17.89
N LYS A 70 -8.76 -1.26 -17.75
CA LYS A 70 -9.89 -2.21 -17.84
C LYS A 70 -10.93 -1.86 -18.90
N GLY A 71 -10.56 -0.98 -19.84
CA GLY A 71 -11.47 -0.46 -20.87
C GLY A 71 -12.46 0.58 -20.34
N VAL A 72 -13.26 1.15 -21.24
CA VAL A 72 -14.17 2.26 -20.92
C VAL A 72 -15.52 1.73 -20.46
N SER A 73 -15.95 2.12 -19.26
CA SER A 73 -17.31 1.86 -18.76
C SER A 73 -18.16 3.12 -18.79
N ALA A 74 -19.38 3.02 -19.36
CA ALA A 74 -20.35 4.12 -19.38
C ALA A 74 -20.87 4.53 -17.98
N SER A 75 -20.59 3.74 -16.94
CA SER A 75 -20.95 4.04 -15.55
C SER A 75 -20.04 5.10 -14.90
N ASN A 76 -18.81 5.26 -15.38
CA ASN A 76 -17.76 6.03 -14.70
C ASN A 76 -17.76 7.50 -15.13
N LYS A 77 -18.86 8.20 -14.86
CA LYS A 77 -19.12 9.53 -15.41
C LYS A 77 -18.25 10.61 -14.78
N ASN A 78 -17.97 10.52 -13.48
CA ASN A 78 -17.21 11.56 -12.78
C ASN A 78 -15.73 11.49 -13.15
N ALA A 79 -15.16 10.28 -13.18
CA ALA A 79 -13.81 10.03 -13.62
C ALA A 79 -13.64 10.41 -15.10
N ALA A 80 -14.59 10.05 -15.97
CA ALA A 80 -14.57 10.48 -17.37
C ALA A 80 -14.61 12.02 -17.51
N LYS A 81 -15.44 12.68 -16.70
CA LYS A 81 -15.47 14.14 -16.66
C LYS A 81 -14.14 14.73 -16.18
N ALA A 82 -13.52 14.16 -15.15
CA ALA A 82 -12.24 14.60 -14.63
C ALA A 82 -11.10 14.45 -15.65
N VAL A 83 -11.08 13.36 -16.41
CA VAL A 83 -10.15 13.15 -17.54
C VAL A 83 -10.35 14.26 -18.58
N SER A 84 -11.59 14.49 -19.02
CA SER A 84 -11.93 15.53 -20.01
C SER A 84 -11.59 16.95 -19.54
N ASP A 85 -11.96 17.30 -18.30
CA ASP A 85 -11.70 18.62 -17.71
C ASP A 85 -10.19 18.91 -17.57
N THR A 86 -9.35 17.87 -17.48
CA THR A 86 -7.89 17.97 -17.33
C THR A 86 -7.14 17.54 -18.59
N ALA A 87 -7.81 17.44 -19.74
CA ALA A 87 -7.23 16.92 -20.97
C ALA A 87 -5.92 17.66 -21.34
N GLY A 88 -4.87 16.87 -21.56
CA GLY A 88 -3.52 17.35 -21.87
C GLY A 88 -2.75 17.97 -20.71
N ILE A 89 -3.31 18.08 -19.49
CA ILE A 89 -2.58 18.63 -18.34
C ILE A 89 -1.69 17.53 -17.74
N VAL A 90 -0.39 17.84 -17.61
CA VAL A 90 0.64 16.98 -17.02
C VAL A 90 1.45 17.73 -15.98
N VAL A 91 2.08 16.98 -15.07
CA VAL A 91 3.07 17.48 -14.11
C VAL A 91 4.44 17.53 -14.78
N THR A 92 5.14 18.65 -14.63
CA THR A 92 6.49 18.85 -15.17
C THR A 92 7.44 19.37 -14.11
N VAL A 93 8.71 19.03 -14.23
CA VAL A 93 9.80 19.49 -13.38
C VAL A 93 11.00 19.83 -14.25
N ASN A 94 11.57 21.03 -14.07
CA ASN A 94 12.68 21.54 -14.89
C ASN A 94 12.43 21.43 -16.41
N GLY A 95 11.19 21.65 -16.84
CA GLY A 95 10.78 21.57 -18.24
C GLY A 95 10.64 20.14 -18.81
N LYS A 96 10.81 19.10 -17.98
CA LYS A 96 10.58 17.69 -18.34
C LYS A 96 9.31 17.17 -17.68
N ILE A 97 8.69 16.15 -18.27
CA ILE A 97 7.53 15.47 -17.66
C ILE A 97 8.02 14.69 -16.44
N ALA A 98 7.32 14.84 -15.32
CA ALA A 98 7.64 14.13 -14.08
C ALA A 98 7.24 12.65 -14.17
N ASP A 99 7.64 11.83 -13.19
CA ASP A 99 7.18 10.43 -13.14
C ASP A 99 5.69 10.27 -12.81
N GLY A 100 5.10 11.20 -12.04
CA GLY A 100 3.66 11.17 -11.72
C GLY A 100 3.23 10.02 -10.80
N PHE A 101 4.08 9.60 -9.85
CA PHE A 101 3.78 8.50 -8.94
C PHE A 101 2.59 8.78 -8.02
N TYR A 102 1.85 7.73 -7.68
CA TYR A 102 0.71 7.79 -6.75
C TYR A 102 0.51 6.46 -6.03
N SER A 103 -0.04 6.50 -4.82
CA SER A 103 -0.37 5.31 -4.02
C SER A 103 -1.67 5.52 -3.24
N ALA A 104 -2.27 4.43 -2.76
CA ALA A 104 -3.55 4.48 -2.07
C ALA A 104 -3.52 5.34 -0.80
N SER A 105 -2.53 5.11 0.06
CA SER A 105 -2.31 5.92 1.27
C SER A 105 -0.83 5.98 1.60
N ASN A 106 -0.34 7.16 1.98
CA ASN A 106 1.05 7.35 2.39
C ASN A 106 1.26 7.17 3.90
N GLY A 107 0.20 6.97 4.68
CA GLY A 107 0.27 6.74 6.13
C GLY A 107 0.56 7.99 6.95
N GLY A 108 0.32 9.17 6.39
CA GLY A 108 0.54 10.47 7.04
C GLY A 108 1.88 11.14 6.75
N GLN A 109 2.71 10.57 5.87
CA GLN A 109 3.91 11.24 5.36
C GLN A 109 4.26 10.70 3.96
N THR A 110 4.51 11.60 3.01
CA THR A 110 4.98 11.23 1.67
C THR A 110 6.41 10.70 1.72
N GLU A 111 6.78 9.94 0.70
CA GLU A 111 8.13 9.42 0.50
C GLU A 111 8.72 9.95 -0.82
N ILE A 112 10.05 9.91 -0.95
CA ILE A 112 10.75 10.26 -2.19
C ILE A 112 11.16 9.01 -2.98
N PRO A 113 11.20 9.07 -4.32
CA PRO A 113 11.55 7.92 -5.15
C PRO A 113 12.90 7.27 -4.78
N GLU A 114 13.91 8.08 -4.42
CA GLU A 114 15.28 7.62 -4.13
C GLU A 114 15.36 6.71 -2.91
N ASN A 115 14.40 6.82 -1.99
CA ASN A 115 14.30 5.97 -0.82
C ASN A 115 13.65 4.62 -1.14
N VAL A 116 12.80 4.56 -2.17
CA VAL A 116 12.01 3.37 -2.51
C VAL A 116 12.65 2.56 -3.63
N TRP A 117 13.18 3.22 -4.66
CA TRP A 117 13.71 2.59 -5.86
C TRP A 117 15.16 3.01 -6.13
N LYS A 118 15.94 2.09 -6.70
CA LYS A 118 17.32 2.38 -7.13
C LYS A 118 17.28 2.96 -8.55
N GLY A 119 17.83 4.16 -8.76
CA GLY A 119 17.92 4.75 -10.09
C GLY A 119 17.95 6.28 -10.08
N LYS A 120 18.05 6.88 -11.27
CA LYS A 120 17.82 8.32 -11.45
C LYS A 120 16.33 8.57 -11.56
N THR A 121 15.78 9.30 -10.61
CA THR A 121 14.38 9.71 -10.55
C THR A 121 14.26 11.22 -10.68
N ASP A 122 13.04 11.70 -10.93
CA ASP A 122 12.74 13.13 -11.01
C ASP A 122 12.69 13.77 -9.60
N ALA A 123 13.80 13.70 -8.87
CA ALA A 123 13.94 14.05 -7.44
C ALA A 123 13.35 15.42 -7.08
N ASP A 124 13.52 16.40 -7.97
CA ASP A 124 13.24 17.80 -7.69
C ASP A 124 11.75 18.11 -7.51
N CYS A 125 10.84 17.22 -7.92
CA CYS A 125 9.41 17.38 -7.68
C CYS A 125 8.87 16.56 -6.50
N TYR A 126 9.69 15.78 -5.80
CA TYR A 126 9.26 14.99 -4.65
C TYR A 126 9.90 15.49 -3.37
N ALA A 127 9.16 15.38 -2.26
CA ALA A 127 9.68 15.69 -0.94
C ALA A 127 9.02 14.80 0.10
N VAL A 128 9.76 14.49 1.16
CA VAL A 128 9.20 13.89 2.38
C VAL A 128 8.49 14.99 3.15
N VAL A 129 7.15 14.96 3.16
CA VAL A 129 6.29 15.98 3.75
C VAL A 129 5.21 15.29 4.58
N ASP A 130 4.93 15.83 5.76
CA ASP A 130 3.82 15.34 6.59
C ASP A 130 2.49 15.58 5.86
N ASP A 131 1.67 14.53 5.79
CA ASP A 131 0.37 14.54 5.13
C ASP A 131 -0.75 14.41 6.18
N PRO A 132 -1.21 15.53 6.78
CA PRO A 132 -2.30 15.50 7.72
C PRO A 132 -3.63 15.11 7.07
N TRP A 133 -3.75 15.18 5.75
CA TRP A 133 -4.98 14.87 5.02
C TRP A 133 -5.18 13.36 4.89
N ASP A 134 -4.13 12.63 4.52
CA ASP A 134 -4.12 11.16 4.52
C ASP A 134 -4.38 10.61 5.92
N LEU A 135 -3.69 11.17 6.93
CA LEU A 135 -3.82 10.75 8.32
C LEU A 135 -5.22 11.03 8.90
N ALA A 136 -5.87 12.13 8.51
CA ALA A 136 -7.21 12.48 8.97
C ALA A 136 -8.33 11.75 8.23
N ASN A 137 -8.05 11.16 7.06
CA ASN A 137 -9.06 10.45 6.30
C ASN A 137 -9.42 9.13 7.00
N PRO A 138 -10.68 8.94 7.44
CA PRO A 138 -11.09 7.76 8.19
C PRO A 138 -11.24 6.51 7.31
N ASP A 139 -11.06 6.62 5.99
CA ASP A 139 -11.03 5.50 5.05
C ASP A 139 -9.58 5.09 4.69
N SER A 140 -8.58 5.81 5.20
CA SER A 140 -7.18 5.35 5.14
C SER A 140 -7.03 4.04 5.91
N LEU A 141 -6.50 3.01 5.24
CA LEU A 141 -6.27 1.72 5.86
C LEU A 141 -5.22 1.86 6.95
N THR A 142 -5.66 1.66 8.19
CA THR A 142 -4.79 1.62 9.37
C THR A 142 -5.11 0.38 10.19
N ARG A 143 -4.11 -0.12 10.90
CA ARG A 143 -4.28 -1.19 11.89
C ARG A 143 -3.71 -0.72 13.22
N SER A 144 -4.46 -0.96 14.29
CA SER A 144 -4.07 -0.49 15.63
C SER A 144 -4.04 -1.64 16.62
N ALA A 145 -3.09 -1.58 17.54
CA ALA A 145 -3.00 -2.45 18.70
C ALA A 145 -2.84 -1.62 19.96
N VAL A 146 -3.30 -2.18 21.08
CA VAL A 146 -3.26 -1.54 22.39
C VAL A 146 -2.29 -2.29 23.28
N LEU A 147 -1.38 -1.55 23.92
CA LEU A 147 -0.56 -2.04 25.02
C LEU A 147 -1.02 -1.36 26.31
N MET A 148 -1.59 -2.13 27.24
CA MET A 148 -1.94 -1.60 28.55
C MET A 148 -0.66 -1.31 29.34
N LYS A 149 -0.63 -0.16 30.04
CA LYS A 149 0.54 0.25 30.82
C LYS A 149 0.84 -0.66 31.99
N ASP A 150 -0.10 -1.47 32.44
CA ASP A 150 0.12 -2.48 33.49
C ASP A 150 0.58 -3.84 32.94
N GLY A 151 0.86 -3.93 31.63
CA GLY A 151 1.28 -5.15 30.97
C GLY A 151 0.17 -6.19 30.77
N THR A 152 -1.08 -5.89 31.15
CA THR A 152 -2.21 -6.80 30.96
C THR A 152 -2.64 -6.86 29.49
N GLY A 153 -3.23 -7.98 29.08
CA GLY A 153 -3.79 -8.14 27.73
C GLY A 153 -2.78 -8.14 26.58
N LEU A 154 -1.48 -8.19 26.86
CA LEU A 154 -0.45 -8.25 25.82
C LEU A 154 -0.59 -9.51 24.96
N TYR A 155 -0.45 -9.32 23.64
CA TYR A 155 -0.41 -10.40 22.67
C TYR A 155 0.70 -11.38 23.02
N ARG A 156 0.42 -12.69 22.94
CA ARG A 156 1.38 -13.76 23.29
C ARG A 156 2.74 -13.57 22.61
N TRP A 157 2.71 -13.22 21.32
CA TRP A 157 3.93 -12.99 20.53
C TRP A 157 4.68 -11.73 20.98
N MET A 158 3.97 -10.66 21.34
CA MET A 158 4.58 -9.44 21.87
C MET A 158 5.25 -9.70 23.23
N THR A 159 4.56 -10.42 24.13
CA THR A 159 5.14 -10.83 25.42
C THR A 159 6.40 -11.67 25.23
N ARG A 160 6.44 -12.55 24.22
CA ARG A 160 7.62 -13.34 23.89
C ARG A 160 8.79 -12.45 23.45
N LEU A 161 8.57 -11.51 22.52
CA LEU A 161 9.61 -10.59 22.05
C LEU A 161 10.19 -9.76 23.20
N ILE A 162 9.32 -9.17 24.03
CA ILE A 162 9.73 -8.38 25.18
C ILE A 162 10.56 -9.22 26.15
N ARG A 163 10.08 -10.43 26.47
CA ARG A 163 10.75 -11.35 27.39
C ARG A 163 12.13 -11.75 26.87
N GLU A 164 12.23 -12.15 25.60
CA GLU A 164 13.51 -12.53 24.97
C GLU A 164 14.50 -11.38 24.99
N ALA A 165 14.06 -10.15 24.71
CA ALA A 165 14.91 -8.96 24.80
C ALA A 165 15.38 -8.70 26.24
N VAL A 166 14.48 -8.73 27.23
CA VAL A 166 14.85 -8.54 28.64
C VAL A 166 15.81 -9.62 29.13
N PHE A 167 15.61 -10.88 28.74
CA PHE A 167 16.47 -11.99 29.16
C PHE A 167 17.90 -11.88 28.61
N SER A 168 18.08 -11.16 27.50
CA SER A 168 19.41 -10.90 26.93
C SER A 168 20.17 -9.77 27.63
N GLU A 169 19.54 -9.03 28.53
CA GLU A 169 20.18 -7.93 29.26
C GLU A 169 21.07 -8.44 30.40
N ASP A 170 22.28 -7.89 30.51
CA ASP A 170 23.25 -8.26 31.55
C ASP A 170 22.68 -8.09 32.97
N ALA A 171 21.82 -7.09 33.18
CA ALA A 171 21.14 -6.85 34.45
C ALA A 171 20.19 -7.99 34.84
N TRP A 172 19.53 -8.64 33.88
CA TRP A 172 18.67 -9.81 34.14
C TRP A 172 19.52 -11.02 34.51
N ILE A 173 20.57 -11.28 33.72
CA ILE A 173 21.47 -12.43 33.87
C ILE A 173 22.22 -12.36 35.21
N SER A 174 22.88 -11.23 35.48
CA SER A 174 23.62 -11.00 36.73
C SER A 174 22.71 -10.97 37.96
N GLY A 175 21.43 -10.63 37.78
CA GLY A 175 20.40 -10.74 38.81
C GLY A 175 20.10 -12.19 39.22
N GLY A 176 20.50 -13.19 38.43
CA GLY A 176 20.23 -14.61 38.70
C GLY A 176 18.76 -14.99 38.52
N PHE A 177 18.04 -14.24 37.68
CA PHE A 177 16.68 -14.55 37.30
C PHE A 177 16.63 -15.68 36.27
N THR A 178 15.54 -16.43 36.30
CA THR A 178 15.35 -17.58 35.42
C THR A 178 14.78 -17.17 34.06
N GLY A 179 14.98 -18.03 33.06
CA GLY A 179 14.55 -17.78 31.67
C GLY A 179 13.25 -18.46 31.26
N GLY A 180 12.45 -18.95 32.20
CA GLY A 180 11.19 -19.65 31.91
C GLY A 180 10.05 -18.70 31.56
N GLU A 181 9.15 -19.16 30.68
CA GLU A 181 7.99 -18.38 30.24
C GLU A 181 7.06 -17.97 31.39
N SER A 182 6.85 -18.84 32.37
CA SER A 182 5.98 -18.59 33.53
C SER A 182 6.67 -17.80 34.66
N GLU A 183 7.92 -17.41 34.46
CA GLU A 183 8.78 -16.82 35.49
C GLU A 183 9.07 -15.33 35.24
N PHE A 184 8.49 -14.77 34.17
CA PHE A 184 8.59 -13.38 33.77
C PHE A 184 7.23 -12.70 33.86
N ARG A 185 7.20 -11.49 34.40
CA ARG A 185 6.01 -10.64 34.46
C ARG A 185 6.39 -9.20 34.16
N ILE A 186 5.62 -8.56 33.28
CA ILE A 186 5.67 -7.12 33.08
C ILE A 186 4.78 -6.50 34.16
N ASP A 187 5.35 -5.66 35.00
CA ASP A 187 4.62 -4.94 36.04
C ASP A 187 4.11 -3.59 35.51
N ARG A 188 4.90 -2.94 34.65
CA ARG A 188 4.54 -1.67 34.03
C ARG A 188 5.27 -1.44 32.72
N ILE A 189 4.59 -0.85 31.74
CA ILE A 189 5.17 -0.24 30.55
C ILE A 189 5.26 1.26 30.82
N GLU A 190 6.47 1.78 31.00
CA GLU A 190 6.71 3.18 31.32
C GLU A 190 6.66 4.07 30.07
N SER A 191 7.28 3.62 28.97
CA SER A 191 7.30 4.38 27.71
C SER A 191 7.42 3.45 26.51
N VAL A 192 6.85 3.89 25.39
CA VAL A 192 7.03 3.29 24.06
C VAL A 192 7.41 4.42 23.10
N SER A 193 8.53 4.29 22.40
CA SER A 193 8.97 5.30 21.43
C SER A 193 9.55 4.65 20.17
N LEU A 194 9.44 5.35 19.04
CA LEU A 194 9.95 4.89 17.75
C LEU A 194 11.35 5.45 17.53
N LYS A 195 12.26 4.61 17.05
CA LYS A 195 13.69 4.92 16.90
C LYS A 195 14.18 4.53 15.51
N LYS A 196 15.35 5.08 15.16
CA LYS A 196 16.10 4.74 13.95
C LYS A 196 15.27 4.89 12.67
N PRO A 197 15.05 6.14 12.20
CA PRO A 197 14.51 6.38 10.87
C PRO A 197 15.24 5.55 9.82
N LYS A 198 14.48 4.90 8.94
CA LYS A 198 15.01 4.10 7.82
C LYS A 198 15.77 4.99 6.84
N TYR A 199 15.30 6.21 6.67
CA TYR A 199 15.86 7.22 5.77
C TYR A 199 16.21 8.50 6.54
N ALA A 200 16.97 9.38 5.89
CA ALA A 200 17.37 10.65 6.48
C ALA A 200 16.15 11.53 6.87
N ALA A 201 16.37 12.44 7.81
CA ALA A 201 15.35 13.43 8.18
C ALA A 201 14.83 14.17 6.94
N PRO A 202 13.51 14.45 6.84
CA PRO A 202 12.50 14.36 7.90
C PRO A 202 11.70 13.03 7.95
N SER A 203 12.24 11.92 7.41
CA SER A 203 11.52 10.65 7.37
C SER A 203 11.06 10.17 8.76
N ARG A 204 9.79 9.77 8.84
CA ARG A 204 9.14 9.16 10.00
C ARG A 204 8.92 7.65 9.83
N LEU A 205 9.52 7.05 8.81
CA LEU A 205 9.53 5.60 8.66
C LEU A 205 10.60 5.03 9.60
N TYR A 206 10.19 4.67 10.82
CA TYR A 206 11.07 4.09 11.83
C TYR A 206 11.26 2.59 11.63
N THR A 207 12.40 2.06 12.07
CA THR A 207 12.72 0.61 11.97
C THR A 207 12.80 -0.09 13.32
N GLU A 208 12.84 0.67 14.42
CA GLU A 208 12.98 0.13 15.78
C GLU A 208 11.94 0.78 16.72
N MET A 209 11.52 0.01 17.72
CA MET A 209 10.66 0.43 18.82
C MET A 209 11.43 0.24 20.12
N GLU A 210 11.64 1.32 20.85
CA GLU A 210 12.22 1.29 22.20
C GLU A 210 11.10 1.26 23.24
N MET A 211 11.20 0.35 24.19
CA MET A 211 10.26 0.22 25.30
C MET A 211 11.01 0.29 26.63
N LYS A 212 10.49 1.07 27.57
CA LYS A 212 10.94 1.05 28.96
C LYS A 212 9.90 0.36 29.82
N LEU A 213 10.33 -0.63 30.60
CA LEU A 213 9.46 -1.57 31.30
C LEU A 213 9.95 -1.76 32.74
N ASP A 214 9.03 -1.82 33.69
CA ASP A 214 9.30 -2.44 34.99
C ASP A 214 8.85 -3.88 34.95
N VAL A 215 9.73 -4.78 35.39
CA VAL A 215 9.49 -6.23 35.30
C VAL A 215 9.85 -6.92 36.60
N SER A 216 9.13 -8.02 36.86
CA SER A 216 9.39 -8.96 37.94
C SER A 216 9.77 -10.31 37.38
N GLY A 217 10.74 -10.95 38.03
CA GLY A 217 11.22 -12.27 37.68
C GLY A 217 11.13 -13.23 38.86
N ARG A 218 11.33 -14.52 38.59
CA ARG A 218 11.56 -15.53 39.62
C ARG A 218 13.02 -15.99 39.61
N LYS A 219 13.47 -16.55 40.73
CA LYS A 219 14.81 -17.13 40.89
C LYS A 219 14.66 -18.59 41.31
N VAL A 220 15.60 -19.43 40.90
CA VAL A 220 15.69 -20.81 41.38
C VAL A 220 16.71 -20.87 42.51
N THR A 221 16.28 -21.36 43.67
CA THR A 221 17.15 -21.62 44.83
C THR A 221 17.02 -23.09 45.21
N GLY A 222 18.13 -23.84 45.19
CA GLY A 222 18.12 -25.26 45.54
C GLY A 222 17.17 -26.13 44.71
N GLY A 223 16.93 -25.77 43.45
CA GLY A 223 16.01 -26.48 42.54
C GLY A 223 14.53 -26.09 42.67
N THR A 224 14.18 -25.16 43.55
CA THR A 224 12.80 -24.66 43.71
C THR A 224 12.66 -23.24 43.14
N ILE A 225 11.60 -23.00 42.36
CA ILE A 225 11.27 -21.68 41.82
C ILE A 225 10.64 -20.83 42.93
N GLY A 226 11.25 -19.69 43.24
CA GLY A 226 10.79 -18.74 44.25
C GLY A 226 9.59 -17.87 43.81
N PRO A 227 9.13 -16.94 44.66
CA PRO A 227 8.08 -15.99 44.30
C PRO A 227 8.57 -14.98 43.25
N PHE A 228 7.63 -14.25 42.64
CA PHE A 228 7.97 -13.08 41.84
C PHE A 228 8.59 -11.99 42.73
N ILE A 229 9.75 -11.48 42.30
CA ILE A 229 10.41 -10.34 42.93
C ILE A 229 10.79 -9.32 41.84
N PRO A 230 10.80 -8.01 42.16
CA PRO A 230 11.17 -6.98 41.18
C PRO A 230 12.58 -7.22 40.62
N ALA A 231 12.69 -7.25 39.29
CA ALA A 231 13.98 -7.29 38.59
C ALA A 231 14.48 -5.88 38.23
N GLY A 232 13.61 -4.88 38.27
CA GLY A 232 13.93 -3.47 38.02
C GLY A 232 13.36 -2.97 36.70
N SER A 233 13.85 -1.81 36.26
CA SER A 233 13.47 -1.20 34.99
C SER A 233 14.45 -1.59 33.88
N PHE A 234 13.92 -1.98 32.73
CA PHE A 234 14.68 -2.36 31.55
C PHE A 234 14.28 -1.48 30.37
N THR A 235 15.25 -1.04 29.58
CA THR A 235 15.03 -0.40 28.29
C THR A 235 15.44 -1.39 27.21
N ILE A 236 14.48 -1.82 26.40
CA ILE A 236 14.69 -2.77 25.32
C ILE A 236 14.42 -2.11 23.97
N THR A 237 15.11 -2.56 22.94
CA THR A 237 14.87 -2.13 21.55
C THR A 237 14.45 -3.34 20.72
N LEU A 238 13.26 -3.25 20.12
CA LEU A 238 12.67 -4.27 19.28
C LEU A 238 12.66 -3.79 17.83
N LYS A 239 12.85 -4.70 16.87
CA LYS A 239 12.69 -4.37 15.44
C LYS A 239 11.22 -4.20 15.11
N LEU A 240 10.85 -3.12 14.42
CA LEU A 240 9.48 -2.94 13.95
C LEU A 240 9.11 -4.01 12.91
N PHE A 241 10.02 -4.22 11.95
CA PHE A 241 9.84 -5.14 10.84
C PHE A 241 10.87 -6.27 10.89
N PRO A 242 10.45 -7.54 10.75
CA PRO A 242 9.05 -8.01 10.70
C PRO A 242 8.41 -8.16 12.10
N ASP A 243 9.16 -7.95 13.18
CA ASP A 243 8.82 -8.53 14.49
C ASP A 243 7.61 -7.87 15.18
N VAL A 244 7.68 -6.59 15.54
CA VAL A 244 6.65 -5.94 16.38
C VAL A 244 5.30 -5.89 15.68
N LEU A 245 5.24 -5.53 14.39
CA LEU A 245 3.97 -5.38 13.70
C LEU A 245 3.25 -6.73 13.54
N ALA A 246 3.99 -7.80 13.23
CA ALA A 246 3.45 -9.14 13.17
C ALA A 246 3.01 -9.62 14.56
N ALA A 247 3.81 -9.36 15.60
CA ALA A 247 3.48 -9.74 16.98
C ALA A 247 2.21 -9.06 17.53
N LEU A 248 1.92 -7.85 17.04
CA LEU A 248 0.72 -7.08 17.36
C LEU A 248 -0.45 -7.36 16.41
N GLY A 249 -0.24 -8.06 15.30
CA GLY A 249 -1.25 -8.31 14.28
C GLY A 249 -1.68 -7.05 13.52
N ILE A 250 -0.81 -6.05 13.41
CA ILE A 250 -1.11 -4.75 12.77
C ILE A 250 -0.33 -4.53 11.47
N GLU A 251 0.41 -5.52 11.00
CA GLU A 251 1.05 -5.50 9.68
C GLU A 251 0.00 -5.36 8.57
N ILE A 252 0.28 -4.53 7.56
CA ILE A 252 -0.66 -4.23 6.47
C ILE A 252 -0.20 -4.87 5.17
N SER A 253 1.05 -4.61 4.78
CA SER A 253 1.58 -4.95 3.47
C SER A 253 2.74 -5.95 3.51
N GLY A 254 3.40 -6.11 4.67
CA GLY A 254 4.53 -7.02 4.84
C GLY A 254 5.84 -6.52 4.23
N ASN A 255 5.86 -5.32 3.65
CA ASN A 255 7.00 -4.78 2.89
C ASN A 255 7.94 -3.91 3.74
N GLY A 256 7.67 -3.78 5.04
CA GLY A 256 8.52 -3.02 5.95
C GLY A 256 8.58 -1.53 5.62
N ASN A 257 7.43 -0.95 5.27
CA ASN A 257 7.31 0.44 4.84
C ASN A 257 6.18 1.21 5.52
N GLU A 258 5.44 0.57 6.43
CA GLU A 258 4.34 1.18 7.19
C GLU A 258 4.84 2.32 8.08
N ILE A 259 4.11 3.44 8.08
CA ILE A 259 4.33 4.53 9.05
C ILE A 259 3.66 4.13 10.35
N VAL A 260 4.46 4.07 11.41
CA VAL A 260 3.99 3.73 12.76
C VAL A 260 3.86 5.00 13.57
N THR A 261 2.79 5.10 14.34
CA THR A 261 2.57 6.15 15.35
C THR A 261 2.28 5.52 16.70
N VAL A 262 2.65 6.23 17.76
CA VAL A 262 2.40 5.83 19.15
C VAL A 262 1.64 6.96 19.83
N ASN A 263 0.41 6.68 20.25
CA ASN A 263 -0.42 7.59 21.02
C ASN A 263 -0.53 7.10 22.46
N GLU A 264 -0.06 7.91 23.40
CA GLU A 264 -0.07 7.59 24.82
C GLU A 264 -1.29 8.19 25.52
N THR A 265 -1.91 7.41 26.41
CA THR A 265 -2.91 7.90 27.36
C THR A 265 -2.46 7.62 28.80
N LYS A 266 -3.34 7.89 29.77
CA LYS A 266 -3.07 7.56 31.17
C LYS A 266 -2.88 6.06 31.42
N THR A 267 -3.54 5.20 30.65
CA THR A 267 -3.64 3.75 30.93
C THR A 267 -3.08 2.85 29.84
N LEU A 268 -2.86 3.36 28.62
CA LEU A 268 -2.40 2.56 27.49
C LEU A 268 -1.52 3.33 26.51
N PHE A 269 -0.79 2.58 25.69
CA PHE A 269 -0.19 3.02 24.43
C PHE A 269 -0.98 2.41 23.27
N GLN A 270 -1.47 3.24 22.36
CA GLN A 270 -2.05 2.80 21.10
C GLN A 270 -0.98 2.90 20.02
N ILE A 271 -0.66 1.78 19.40
CA ILE A 271 0.29 1.69 18.29
C ILE A 271 -0.54 1.54 17.02
N THR A 272 -0.37 2.47 16.08
CA THR A 272 -1.10 2.45 14.80
C THR A 272 -0.11 2.36 13.66
N ALA A 273 -0.26 1.36 12.81
CA ALA A 273 0.40 1.26 11.52
C ALA A 273 -0.53 1.79 10.42
N GLY A 274 0.03 2.56 9.49
CA GLY A 274 -0.64 3.05 8.29
C GLY A 274 0.32 3.06 7.10
N ARG A 275 -0.19 3.49 5.93
CA ARG A 275 0.39 3.38 4.58
C ARG A 275 -0.06 2.12 3.85
N TYR A 276 -0.52 2.31 2.63
CA TYR A 276 -0.84 1.26 1.68
C TYR A 276 -0.30 1.65 0.30
N GLY A 277 0.76 0.95 -0.12
CA GLY A 277 1.56 1.30 -1.29
C GLY A 277 2.89 1.94 -0.94
N HIS A 278 3.60 2.47 -1.95
CA HIS A 278 4.97 2.97 -1.80
C HIS A 278 5.06 4.33 -1.07
N GLY A 279 3.99 5.12 -1.00
CA GLY A 279 3.94 6.41 -0.31
C GLY A 279 4.58 7.58 -1.07
N VAL A 280 5.13 7.33 -2.26
CA VAL A 280 5.74 8.34 -3.14
C VAL A 280 4.67 9.05 -3.97
N GLY A 281 4.75 10.39 -4.04
CA GLY A 281 3.84 11.21 -4.83
C GLY A 281 2.44 11.32 -4.22
N LEU A 282 1.42 11.32 -5.08
CA LEU A 282 0.02 11.55 -4.68
C LEU A 282 -0.50 10.44 -3.76
N SER A 283 -0.96 10.77 -2.55
CA SER A 283 -1.85 9.87 -1.79
C SER A 283 -3.28 10.03 -2.29
N GLN A 284 -3.91 8.93 -2.70
CA GLN A 284 -5.30 8.92 -3.14
C GLN A 284 -6.26 9.27 -1.99
N ARG A 285 -6.02 8.73 -0.79
CA ARG A 285 -6.80 9.07 0.42
C ARG A 285 -6.56 10.51 0.88
N GLY A 286 -5.34 11.00 0.82
CA GLY A 286 -5.06 12.39 1.16
C GLY A 286 -5.68 13.36 0.15
N ALA A 287 -5.60 13.08 -1.15
CA ALA A 287 -6.29 13.85 -2.20
C ALA A 287 -7.81 13.85 -2.02
N GLN A 288 -8.41 12.70 -1.67
CA GLN A 288 -9.84 12.59 -1.34
C GLN A 288 -10.20 13.58 -0.22
N TRP A 289 -9.45 13.58 0.87
CA TRP A 289 -9.72 14.40 2.05
C TRP A 289 -9.43 15.89 1.83
N MET A 290 -8.35 16.21 1.09
CA MET A 290 -8.05 17.57 0.64
C MET A 290 -9.19 18.15 -0.20
N ALA A 291 -9.78 17.37 -1.10
CA ALA A 291 -10.89 17.81 -1.93
C ALA A 291 -12.22 17.88 -1.15
N SER A 292 -12.52 16.89 -0.29
CA SER A 292 -13.79 16.81 0.43
C SER A 292 -13.86 17.79 1.60
N GLU A 293 -12.89 17.76 2.51
CA GLU A 293 -12.88 18.57 3.73
C GLU A 293 -12.07 19.84 3.55
N GLY A 294 -10.90 19.74 2.91
CA GLY A 294 -10.02 20.87 2.65
C GLY A 294 -10.49 21.81 1.56
N LYS A 295 -11.49 21.40 0.76
CA LYS A 295 -12.02 22.12 -0.42
C LYS A 295 -10.93 22.56 -1.41
N LYS A 296 -9.86 21.79 -1.50
CA LYS A 296 -8.71 22.07 -2.36
C LYS A 296 -9.01 21.78 -3.82
N SER A 297 -8.54 22.66 -4.70
CA SER A 297 -8.56 22.39 -6.14
C SER A 297 -7.54 21.31 -6.51
N PHE A 298 -7.70 20.67 -7.67
CA PHE A 298 -6.73 19.67 -8.13
C PHE A 298 -5.31 20.27 -8.27
N GLU A 299 -5.17 21.54 -8.63
CA GLU A 299 -3.87 22.20 -8.70
C GLU A 299 -3.25 22.42 -7.32
N GLU A 300 -4.04 22.72 -6.29
CA GLU A 300 -3.55 22.78 -4.91
C GLU A 300 -3.14 21.39 -4.41
N ILE A 301 -3.90 20.35 -4.75
CA ILE A 301 -3.57 18.95 -4.42
C ILE A 301 -2.26 18.54 -5.08
N ILE A 302 -2.11 18.77 -6.39
CA ILE A 302 -0.86 18.43 -7.10
C ILE A 302 0.32 19.21 -6.52
N ARG A 303 0.18 20.51 -6.24
CA ARG A 303 1.29 21.29 -5.65
C ARG A 303 1.67 20.80 -4.24
N PHE A 304 0.76 20.20 -3.50
CA PHE A 304 1.07 19.61 -2.20
C PHE A 304 1.95 18.35 -2.36
N TYR A 305 1.56 17.43 -3.25
CA TYR A 305 2.29 16.17 -3.45
C TYR A 305 3.52 16.29 -4.36
N PHE A 306 3.57 17.34 -5.19
CA PHE A 306 4.64 17.63 -6.12
C PHE A 306 5.14 19.08 -5.98
N PRO A 307 5.72 19.47 -4.84
CA PRO A 307 5.98 20.87 -4.49
C PRO A 307 6.95 21.61 -5.43
N GLY A 308 7.87 20.89 -6.08
CA GLY A 308 8.81 21.46 -7.06
C GLY A 308 8.31 21.43 -8.51
N SER A 309 7.02 21.13 -8.73
CA SER A 309 6.47 20.93 -10.08
C SER A 309 5.68 22.11 -10.63
N GLU A 310 5.50 22.09 -11.95
CA GLU A 310 4.59 22.94 -12.69
C GLU A 310 3.55 22.09 -13.42
N LEU A 311 2.30 22.55 -13.46
CA LEU A 311 1.29 22.01 -14.35
C LEU A 311 1.43 22.65 -15.74
N ARG A 312 1.54 21.81 -16.77
CA ARG A 312 1.60 22.26 -18.17
C ARG A 312 0.55 21.55 -19.01
N LYS A 313 -0.03 22.29 -19.94
CA LYS A 313 -0.90 21.72 -20.97
C LYS A 313 -0.04 21.31 -22.17
N MET A 314 0.01 20.02 -22.44
CA MET A 314 0.55 19.45 -23.66
C MET A 314 -0.51 19.38 -24.75
N ASN A 315 -0.09 19.59 -26.00
CA ASN A 315 -0.90 19.23 -27.16
C ASN A 315 -0.90 17.71 -27.30
N THR A 316 -2.03 17.09 -27.00
CA THR A 316 -2.22 15.64 -27.13
C THR A 316 -2.16 15.15 -28.58
N GLN A 317 -2.27 16.05 -29.56
CA GLN A 317 -2.08 15.76 -30.99
C GLN A 317 -0.61 15.56 -31.39
N ASP A 318 0.34 16.12 -30.64
CA ASP A 318 1.79 15.95 -30.89
C ASP A 318 2.30 14.57 -30.41
N LEU A 319 1.42 13.78 -29.77
CA LEU A 319 1.63 12.38 -29.42
C LEU A 319 1.08 11.44 -30.49
N ALA A 320 0.90 11.92 -31.74
CA ALA A 320 0.40 11.13 -32.87
C ALA A 320 1.00 9.70 -32.87
N PRO A 321 0.19 8.66 -33.16
CA PRO A 321 0.72 7.32 -33.32
C PRO A 321 1.82 7.41 -34.39
N VAL A 322 3.04 7.00 -34.03
CA VAL A 322 4.12 6.88 -35.00
C VAL A 322 3.61 5.91 -36.05
N SER A 323 3.47 6.37 -37.29
CA SER A 323 3.30 5.48 -38.43
C SER A 323 4.51 4.56 -38.42
N VAL A 324 4.30 3.30 -38.06
CA VAL A 324 5.35 2.29 -38.13
C VAL A 324 5.80 2.23 -39.59
N PRO A 325 7.05 2.61 -39.94
CA PRO A 325 7.54 2.37 -41.28
C PRO A 325 7.63 0.86 -41.44
N GLU A 326 7.13 0.36 -42.57
CA GLU A 326 7.26 -1.05 -42.95
C GLU A 326 8.74 -1.33 -43.25
N ILE A 327 9.54 -1.55 -42.21
CA ILE A 327 10.97 -1.86 -42.35
C ILE A 327 11.12 -3.39 -42.25
N LEU A 328 11.40 -4.01 -43.39
CA LEU A 328 12.08 -5.30 -43.46
C LEU A 328 13.44 -5.16 -42.74
N ILE A 329 13.63 -5.82 -41.60
CA ILE A 329 14.97 -5.94 -40.98
C ILE A 329 15.36 -7.42 -40.89
N PRO A 330 16.53 -7.82 -41.42
CA PRO A 330 17.10 -9.15 -41.24
C PRO A 330 17.60 -9.33 -39.80
N HIS A 331 17.51 -10.56 -39.32
CA HIS A 331 18.06 -11.08 -38.08
C HIS A 331 19.44 -10.50 -37.71
N ILE A 332 19.51 -9.80 -36.57
CA ILE A 332 20.73 -9.69 -35.77
C ILE A 332 20.33 -10.01 -34.32
N ALA A 333 20.89 -11.09 -33.80
CA ALA A 333 20.97 -11.35 -32.37
C ALA A 333 22.04 -10.44 -31.76
N ASP A 334 21.76 -9.75 -30.65
CA ASP A 334 22.45 -10.03 -29.39
C ASP A 334 21.94 -9.18 -28.20
N GLU A 335 22.17 -9.75 -27.01
CA GLU A 335 22.27 -9.18 -25.65
C GLU A 335 21.09 -8.36 -25.09
N SER A 336 20.21 -9.06 -24.36
CA SER A 336 19.24 -8.47 -23.44
C SER A 336 19.91 -8.07 -22.12
N GLU A 337 20.05 -6.77 -21.87
CA GLU A 337 20.16 -6.27 -20.49
C GLU A 337 18.83 -6.52 -19.76
N GLU A 338 18.89 -7.16 -18.59
CA GLU A 338 17.73 -7.33 -17.70
C GLU A 338 17.23 -5.97 -17.22
N ILE A 339 16.12 -5.50 -17.80
CA ILE A 339 15.43 -4.28 -17.35
C ILE A 339 14.66 -4.61 -16.07
N GLU A 340 15.03 -3.98 -14.95
CA GLU A 340 14.26 -4.09 -13.70
C GLU A 340 12.82 -3.59 -13.89
N PRO A 341 11.81 -4.25 -13.28
CA PRO A 341 10.41 -3.87 -13.43
C PRO A 341 10.13 -2.48 -12.85
N ALA A 342 9.32 -1.70 -13.58
CA ALA A 342 8.85 -0.39 -13.13
C ALA A 342 8.02 -0.50 -11.83
N PRO A 343 7.99 0.57 -11.02
CA PRO A 343 7.24 0.58 -9.77
C PRO A 343 5.73 0.51 -9.97
N GLN A 344 5.11 -0.48 -9.32
CA GLN A 344 3.70 -0.85 -9.43
C GLN A 344 2.75 0.15 -8.72
N ALA A 345 1.68 0.56 -9.40
CA ALA A 345 0.55 1.27 -8.79
C ALA A 345 -0.23 0.35 -7.82
N THR A 346 -0.56 0.85 -6.62
CA THR A 346 -1.28 0.09 -5.60
C THR A 346 -2.79 0.35 -5.70
N LEU A 347 -3.58 -0.68 -5.99
CA LEU A 347 -5.05 -0.61 -6.01
C LEU A 347 -5.63 -0.30 -4.62
N MET A 348 -6.63 0.56 -4.52
CA MET A 348 -7.28 0.92 -3.24
C MET A 348 -7.85 -0.31 -2.49
N PRO A 349 -7.69 -0.41 -1.15
CA PRO A 349 -8.35 -1.42 -0.34
C PRO A 349 -9.84 -1.09 -0.17
N VAL A 350 -10.68 -2.14 -0.09
CA VAL A 350 -12.13 -2.01 0.07
C VAL A 350 -12.49 -1.34 1.38
N THR A 351 -13.41 -0.37 1.33
CA THR A 351 -13.87 0.36 2.51
C THR A 351 -14.72 -0.54 3.43
N ASP A 352 -14.41 -0.60 4.73
CA ASP A 352 -15.02 -1.51 5.71
C ASP A 352 -16.33 -0.98 6.34
N LYS A 353 -16.74 0.24 5.97
CA LYS A 353 -17.98 0.88 6.44
C LYS A 353 -19.16 0.44 5.56
N ASN A 354 -20.09 -0.30 6.15
CA ASN A 354 -21.30 -0.88 5.54
C ASN A 354 -21.09 -2.21 4.78
N ILE A 355 -20.51 -3.21 5.45
CA ILE A 355 -20.61 -4.61 5.00
C ILE A 355 -22.08 -5.04 5.10
N PRO A 356 -22.72 -5.52 4.01
CA PRO A 356 -24.09 -6.02 4.05
C PRO A 356 -24.28 -7.16 5.08
N ASP A 357 -25.47 -7.28 5.66
CA ASP A 357 -25.79 -8.38 6.58
C ASP A 357 -25.56 -9.73 5.90
N GLY A 358 -24.73 -10.59 6.50
CA GLY A 358 -24.32 -11.89 5.93
C GLY A 358 -23.00 -11.87 5.16
N ALA A 359 -22.54 -10.70 4.72
CA ALA A 359 -21.27 -10.54 4.04
C ALA A 359 -20.09 -10.48 5.03
N TYR A 360 -18.87 -10.78 4.55
CA TYR A 360 -17.66 -10.72 5.36
C TYR A 360 -16.43 -10.30 4.58
N MET A 361 -15.42 -9.77 5.27
CA MET A 361 -14.18 -9.38 4.63
C MET A 361 -13.23 -10.58 4.48
N ALA A 362 -12.58 -10.68 3.32
CA ALA A 362 -11.59 -11.72 3.02
C ALA A 362 -10.37 -11.11 2.33
N ALA A 363 -9.24 -11.82 2.40
CA ALA A 363 -8.06 -11.55 1.59
C ALA A 363 -7.89 -12.65 0.55
N VAL A 364 -7.31 -12.30 -0.60
CA VAL A 364 -6.90 -13.27 -1.61
C VAL A 364 -5.64 -13.98 -1.14
N GLU A 365 -5.73 -15.30 -0.99
CA GLU A 365 -4.66 -16.17 -0.50
C GLU A 365 -4.53 -17.41 -1.38
N GLY A 366 -3.45 -18.18 -1.19
CA GLY A 366 -3.25 -19.43 -1.93
C GLY A 366 -2.89 -19.24 -3.42
N ILE A 367 -2.45 -18.03 -3.80
CA ILE A 367 -1.80 -17.76 -5.09
C ILE A 367 -0.33 -17.38 -4.85
N ASP A 368 0.54 -17.73 -5.79
CA ASP A 368 1.97 -17.43 -5.72
C ASP A 368 2.23 -15.92 -5.83
N ASP A 369 3.38 -15.47 -5.33
CA ASP A 369 3.80 -14.07 -5.46
C ASP A 369 3.94 -13.71 -6.96
N GLY A 370 3.35 -12.58 -7.36
CA GLY A 370 3.26 -12.16 -8.77
C GLY A 370 2.14 -12.81 -9.58
N SER A 371 1.38 -13.75 -9.00
CA SER A 371 0.17 -14.32 -9.63
C SER A 371 -1.08 -13.51 -9.29
N THR A 372 -2.17 -13.76 -10.05
CA THR A 372 -3.46 -13.09 -9.83
C THR A 372 -4.64 -14.05 -9.83
N LEU A 373 -5.64 -13.76 -8.99
CA LEU A 373 -6.95 -14.41 -8.99
C LEU A 373 -7.93 -13.67 -9.91
N ASN A 374 -8.56 -14.37 -10.84
CA ASN A 374 -9.54 -13.77 -11.76
C ASN A 374 -10.91 -13.57 -11.08
N LEU A 375 -11.32 -12.31 -10.91
CA LEU A 375 -12.71 -11.89 -10.66
C LEU A 375 -13.48 -11.87 -11.98
N ARG A 376 -14.62 -12.54 -12.04
CA ARG A 376 -15.37 -12.77 -13.27
C ARG A 376 -16.80 -12.26 -13.23
N SER A 377 -17.39 -12.04 -14.39
CA SER A 377 -18.75 -11.50 -14.51
C SER A 377 -19.84 -12.52 -14.20
N ARG A 378 -19.52 -13.82 -14.23
CA ARG A 378 -20.39 -14.93 -13.83
C ARG A 378 -19.57 -15.99 -13.07
N PRO A 379 -20.19 -16.86 -12.25
CA PRO A 379 -19.51 -17.95 -11.56
C PRO A 379 -19.15 -19.09 -12.55
N SER A 380 -18.28 -18.80 -13.51
CA SER A 380 -17.85 -19.73 -14.55
C SER A 380 -16.45 -19.39 -15.05
N MET A 381 -15.60 -20.41 -15.19
CA MET A 381 -14.25 -20.29 -15.75
C MET A 381 -14.24 -19.80 -17.21
N ALA A 382 -15.36 -19.92 -17.93
CA ALA A 382 -15.52 -19.44 -19.31
C ALA A 382 -16.04 -18.00 -19.40
N SER A 383 -16.41 -17.38 -18.28
CA SER A 383 -16.94 -16.01 -18.27
C SER A 383 -15.84 -14.96 -18.30
N GLN A 384 -16.19 -13.76 -18.76
CA GLN A 384 -15.26 -12.63 -18.86
C GLN A 384 -14.63 -12.32 -17.50
N VAL A 385 -13.31 -12.14 -17.50
CA VAL A 385 -12.58 -11.62 -16.34
C VAL A 385 -12.85 -10.11 -16.26
N VAL A 386 -13.43 -9.69 -15.15
CA VAL A 386 -13.78 -8.30 -14.82
C VAL A 386 -12.62 -7.61 -14.10
N MET A 387 -11.84 -8.36 -13.31
CA MET A 387 -10.67 -7.86 -12.61
C MET A 387 -9.71 -9.01 -12.27
N ARG A 388 -8.43 -8.69 -12.10
CA ARG A 388 -7.44 -9.59 -11.51
C ARG A 388 -7.09 -9.07 -10.13
N LEU A 389 -7.18 -9.94 -9.13
CA LEU A 389 -6.91 -9.64 -7.74
C LEU A 389 -5.52 -10.19 -7.39
N ILE A 390 -4.70 -9.38 -6.73
CA ILE A 390 -3.36 -9.79 -6.30
C ILE A 390 -3.41 -10.50 -4.95
N LYS A 391 -2.32 -11.17 -4.59
CA LYS A 391 -2.17 -11.81 -3.28
C LYS A 391 -2.33 -10.76 -2.18
N HIS A 392 -2.99 -11.13 -1.09
CA HIS A 392 -3.35 -10.27 0.04
C HIS A 392 -4.35 -9.13 -0.28
N GLN A 393 -4.87 -9.04 -1.51
CA GLN A 393 -5.91 -8.06 -1.85
C GLN A 393 -7.16 -8.31 -0.99
N HIS A 394 -7.58 -7.29 -0.24
CA HIS A 394 -8.81 -7.35 0.53
C HIS A 394 -10.04 -7.17 -0.35
N LEU A 395 -11.13 -7.86 0.00
CA LEU A 395 -12.43 -7.83 -0.66
C LEU A 395 -13.57 -8.15 0.31
N ILE A 396 -14.80 -7.81 -0.05
CA ILE A 396 -16.00 -8.22 0.67
C ILE A 396 -16.60 -9.43 -0.06
N VAL A 397 -16.75 -10.55 0.63
CA VAL A 397 -17.56 -11.68 0.18
C VAL A 397 -19.01 -11.37 0.50
N LEU A 398 -19.82 -11.16 -0.52
CA LEU A 398 -21.24 -10.83 -0.41
C LEU A 398 -22.03 -12.09 -0.07
N ASP A 399 -21.87 -13.14 -0.86
CA ASP A 399 -22.52 -14.43 -0.67
C ASP A 399 -21.64 -15.58 -1.16
N GLU A 400 -21.69 -16.72 -0.48
CA GLU A 400 -21.18 -17.98 -1.02
C GLU A 400 -22.29 -18.62 -1.87
N LEU A 401 -22.03 -18.82 -3.15
CA LEU A 401 -23.06 -19.31 -4.07
C LEU A 401 -23.27 -20.83 -3.91
N ASP A 402 -24.49 -21.28 -4.20
CA ASP A 402 -24.81 -22.72 -4.35
C ASP A 402 -24.05 -23.39 -5.51
N VAL A 403 -23.35 -22.62 -6.35
CA VAL A 403 -22.43 -23.14 -7.37
C VAL A 403 -21.12 -23.53 -6.70
N PRO A 404 -20.73 -24.82 -6.70
CA PRO A 404 -19.57 -25.29 -5.94
C PRO A 404 -18.29 -24.52 -6.27
N GLY A 405 -17.66 -23.95 -5.23
CA GLY A 405 -16.35 -23.32 -5.31
C GLY A 405 -16.34 -21.86 -5.75
N TRP A 406 -17.50 -21.18 -5.86
CA TRP A 406 -17.57 -19.77 -6.23
C TRP A 406 -18.10 -18.88 -5.10
N ALA A 407 -17.45 -17.74 -4.91
CA ALA A 407 -17.90 -16.67 -4.03
C ALA A 407 -18.31 -15.45 -4.87
N HIS A 408 -19.45 -14.85 -4.54
CA HIS A 408 -19.82 -13.52 -5.01
C HIS A 408 -19.10 -12.49 -4.14
N VAL A 409 -18.30 -11.64 -4.76
CA VAL A 409 -17.42 -10.71 -4.07
C VAL A 409 -17.49 -9.31 -4.65
N LYS A 410 -17.19 -8.35 -3.80
CA LYS A 410 -17.12 -6.94 -4.13
C LYS A 410 -15.78 -6.36 -3.70
N THR A 411 -15.20 -5.59 -4.61
CA THR A 411 -14.11 -4.66 -4.36
C THR A 411 -14.60 -3.23 -4.53
N ASP A 412 -13.77 -2.24 -4.22
CA ASP A 412 -14.10 -0.84 -4.47
C ASP A 412 -14.16 -0.51 -5.97
N ALA A 413 -13.59 -1.36 -6.83
CA ALA A 413 -13.47 -1.13 -8.28
C ALA A 413 -14.36 -2.04 -9.12
N ALA A 414 -14.81 -3.18 -8.58
CA ALA A 414 -15.55 -4.19 -9.31
C ALA A 414 -16.30 -5.15 -8.37
N GLU A 415 -17.46 -5.60 -8.81
CA GLU A 415 -18.25 -6.68 -8.20
C GLU A 415 -18.31 -7.85 -9.19
N GLY A 416 -18.21 -9.08 -8.69
CA GLY A 416 -18.17 -10.27 -9.53
C GLY A 416 -17.91 -11.54 -8.75
N TYR A 417 -17.43 -12.58 -9.43
CA TYR A 417 -17.30 -13.92 -8.87
C TYR A 417 -15.86 -14.40 -8.91
N VAL A 418 -15.38 -14.99 -7.82
CA VAL A 418 -14.05 -15.61 -7.70
C VAL A 418 -14.16 -17.03 -7.18
N MET A 419 -13.10 -17.81 -7.35
CA MET A 419 -13.01 -19.13 -6.72
C MET A 419 -12.79 -18.97 -5.21
N SER A 420 -13.70 -19.50 -4.40
CA SER A 420 -13.71 -19.33 -2.93
C SER A 420 -12.50 -20.00 -2.25
N SER A 421 -11.87 -20.99 -2.90
CA SER A 421 -10.66 -21.66 -2.40
C SER A 421 -9.46 -20.72 -2.24
N TYR A 422 -9.46 -19.57 -2.89
CA TYR A 422 -8.40 -18.56 -2.80
C TYR A 422 -8.77 -17.40 -1.88
N LEU A 423 -9.81 -17.56 -1.06
CA LEU A 423 -10.24 -16.53 -0.12
C LEU A 423 -9.99 -16.99 1.31
N GLN A 424 -9.28 -16.17 2.07
CA GLN A 424 -9.17 -16.33 3.50
C GLN A 424 -10.02 -15.27 4.20
N LYS A 425 -11.05 -15.72 4.92
CA LYS A 425 -11.87 -14.85 5.75
C LYS A 425 -10.99 -14.13 6.78
N LEU A 426 -11.01 -12.82 6.75
CA LEU A 426 -10.33 -12.00 7.75
C LEU A 426 -11.14 -12.06 9.04
N LYS A 427 -10.45 -12.29 10.16
CA LYS A 427 -11.10 -12.18 11.47
C LYS A 427 -11.48 -10.72 11.68
N THR A 428 -12.77 -10.41 11.72
CA THR A 428 -13.24 -9.17 12.32
C THR A 428 -12.72 -9.15 13.75
N GLY A 429 -11.89 -8.18 14.08
CA GLY A 429 -11.47 -7.94 15.45
C GLY A 429 -12.73 -7.79 16.28
N GLY A 430 -12.99 -8.75 17.17
CA GLY A 430 -13.89 -8.52 18.28
C GLY A 430 -13.38 -7.28 19.00
N LYS A 431 -14.28 -6.32 19.21
CA LYS A 431 -14.05 -5.10 19.98
C LYS A 431 -13.27 -5.34 21.27
#